data_AF-A0A957ZUN9-F1
#
_entry.id   AF-A0A957ZUN9-F1
#
_cell.length_a   1.000
_cell.length_b   1.000
_cell.length_c   1.000
_cell.angle_alpha   90.00
_cell.angle_beta   90.00
_cell.angle_gamma   90.00
#
_symmetry.space_group_name_H-M   'P 1'
#
loop_
_entity.id
_entity.type
_entity.pdbx_description
1 polymer ?
#
loop_
_entity_poly.entity_id
_entity_poly.type
_entity_poly.pdbx_seq_one_letter_code
_entity_poly.pdbx_strand_id
1 'polypeptide(L)'
;MSAPTGTWKHAERTIARMLGLRRVGNSGRNTPDAAGAHLVAEVKHGRRYRLAKWLHAELDKAFVKAGPNRLGVVVIHEPGQSYGDSVVCMRLQDYADWHVSPMAGASDDDLAILAPDDSEPDSG
;
A
#
# COMPACT_ATOMS: atom_id res chain seq x y z
N MET A 1 -1.02 -29.43 8.55
CA MET A 1 -0.34 -28.42 9.40
C MET A 1 -0.57 -27.06 8.76
N SER A 2 -1.37 -26.22 9.43
CA SER A 2 -1.99 -25.01 8.90
C SER A 2 -0.98 -23.90 8.61
N ALA A 3 -1.14 -23.20 7.49
CA ALA A 3 -0.38 -22.00 7.18
C ALA A 3 -0.88 -20.82 8.05
N PRO A 4 0.00 -19.91 8.51
CA PRO A 4 -0.43 -18.73 9.26
C PRO A 4 -1.17 -17.78 8.30
N THR A 5 -2.49 -17.78 8.38
CA THR A 5 -3.42 -17.00 7.56
C THR A 5 -3.51 -15.52 7.96
N GLY A 6 -2.91 -15.14 9.09
CA GLY A 6 -2.98 -13.78 9.65
C GLY A 6 -2.23 -12.69 8.87
N THR A 7 -1.24 -13.04 8.03
CA THR A 7 -0.31 -12.01 7.50
C THR A 7 -0.84 -11.21 6.32
N TRP A 8 -1.51 -11.83 5.34
CA TRP A 8 -2.01 -11.12 4.16
C TRP A 8 -3.29 -10.32 4.43
N LYS A 9 -4.23 -10.90 5.20
CA LYS A 9 -5.47 -10.20 5.62
C LYS A 9 -5.13 -8.99 6.48
N HIS A 10 -4.15 -9.13 7.38
CA HIS A 10 -3.66 -8.01 8.18
C HIS A 10 -3.08 -6.92 7.26
N ALA A 11 -2.22 -7.28 6.29
CA ALA A 11 -1.69 -6.32 5.34
C ALA A 11 -2.79 -5.57 4.56
N GLU A 12 -3.81 -6.27 4.07
CA GLU A 12 -4.96 -5.63 3.41
C GLU A 12 -5.68 -4.64 4.31
N ARG A 13 -5.99 -5.04 5.55
CA ARG A 13 -6.70 -4.18 6.51
C ARG A 13 -5.87 -2.94 6.85
N THR A 14 -4.58 -3.09 7.12
CA THR A 14 -3.69 -1.98 7.45
C THR A 14 -3.58 -1.01 6.27
N ILE A 15 -3.33 -1.52 5.06
CA ILE A 15 -3.21 -0.68 3.86
C ILE A 15 -4.53 0.00 3.52
N ALA A 16 -5.66 -0.70 3.62
CA ALA A 16 -6.97 -0.10 3.41
C ALA A 16 -7.19 1.10 4.36
N ARG A 17 -6.84 0.96 5.64
CA ARG A 17 -6.94 2.05 6.62
C ARG A 17 -6.00 3.22 6.31
N MET A 18 -4.73 2.95 5.97
CA MET A 18 -3.78 4.00 5.56
C MET A 18 -4.30 4.80 4.36
N LEU A 19 -4.99 4.11 3.43
CA LEU A 19 -5.55 4.73 2.23
C LEU A 19 -6.94 5.36 2.45
N GLY A 20 -7.51 5.28 3.66
CA GLY A 20 -8.89 5.73 3.93
C GLY A 20 -9.95 4.92 3.17
N LEU A 21 -9.63 3.68 2.79
CA LEU A 21 -10.48 2.78 2.02
C LEU A 21 -11.18 1.77 2.91
N ARG A 22 -12.28 1.21 2.39
CA ARG A 22 -12.95 0.07 3.00
C ARG A 22 -12.50 -1.22 2.32
N ARG A 23 -12.08 -2.22 3.10
CA ARG A 23 -11.76 -3.56 2.59
C ARG A 23 -13.01 -4.19 1.97
N VAL A 24 -12.88 -4.76 0.78
CA VAL A 24 -13.93 -5.51 0.11
C VAL A 24 -13.58 -6.98 0.30
N GLY A 25 -14.33 -7.67 1.16
CA GLY A 25 -14.03 -9.07 1.52
C GLY A 25 -14.03 -10.02 0.33
N ASN A 26 -13.49 -11.24 0.52
CA ASN A 26 -13.44 -12.26 -0.52
C ASN A 26 -14.86 -12.75 -0.88
N SER A 27 -15.47 -12.14 -1.89
CA SER A 27 -16.82 -12.45 -2.36
C SER A 27 -16.86 -13.58 -3.41
N GLY A 28 -15.73 -14.24 -3.69
CA GLY A 28 -15.60 -15.19 -4.79
C GLY A 28 -15.71 -14.56 -6.19
N ARG A 29 -15.67 -13.22 -6.26
CA ARG A 29 -15.71 -12.42 -7.49
C ARG A 29 -14.41 -11.64 -7.62
N ASN A 30 -14.07 -11.21 -8.85
CA ASN A 30 -12.91 -10.34 -9.10
C ASN A 30 -13.18 -8.91 -8.61
N THR A 31 -13.12 -8.73 -7.29
CA THR A 31 -13.29 -7.45 -6.59
C THR A 31 -11.93 -6.95 -6.07
N PRO A 32 -11.68 -5.63 -6.04
CA PRO A 32 -10.45 -5.09 -5.45
C PRO A 32 -10.36 -5.44 -3.97
N ASP A 33 -9.17 -5.48 -3.39
CA ASP A 33 -9.00 -5.75 -1.96
C ASP A 33 -9.55 -4.62 -1.07
N ALA A 34 -9.46 -3.36 -1.53
CA ALA A 34 -10.06 -2.21 -0.87
C ALA A 34 -10.57 -1.15 -1.86
N ALA A 35 -11.63 -0.44 -1.50
CA ALA A 35 -12.25 0.56 -2.37
C ALA A 35 -12.80 1.77 -1.59
N GLY A 36 -12.80 2.92 -2.26
CA GLY A 36 -13.37 4.19 -1.82
C GLY A 36 -13.98 4.94 -3.01
N ALA A 37 -14.31 6.22 -2.82
CA ALA A 37 -14.99 7.02 -3.85
C ALA A 37 -14.13 7.27 -5.11
N HIS A 38 -12.82 7.44 -4.92
CA HIS A 38 -11.89 7.85 -5.99
C HIS A 38 -10.67 6.95 -6.15
N LEU A 39 -10.55 5.91 -5.32
CA LEU A 39 -9.39 5.03 -5.28
C LEU A 39 -9.84 3.59 -5.00
N VAL A 40 -9.18 2.65 -5.68
CA VAL A 40 -9.24 1.21 -5.41
C VAL A 40 -7.82 0.70 -5.23
N ALA A 41 -7.64 -0.27 -4.34
CA ALA A 41 -6.34 -0.86 -4.04
C ALA A 41 -6.39 -2.38 -4.19
N GLU A 42 -5.36 -2.90 -4.85
CA GLU A 42 -5.02 -4.32 -4.89
C GLU A 42 -3.72 -4.52 -4.10
N VAL A 43 -3.75 -5.34 -3.07
CA VAL A 43 -2.65 -5.56 -2.13
C VAL A 43 -1.94 -6.86 -2.45
N LYS A 44 -0.66 -6.76 -2.80
CA LYS A 44 0.18 -7.92 -3.05
C LYS A 44 1.15 -8.16 -1.89
N HIS A 45 0.87 -9.20 -1.09
CA HIS A 45 1.70 -9.60 0.04
C HIS A 45 2.44 -10.92 -0.22
N GLY A 46 3.73 -10.97 0.12
CA GLY A 46 4.52 -12.20 0.14
C GLY A 46 5.86 -12.12 -0.60
N ARG A 47 6.70 -13.15 -0.42
CA ARG A 47 8.10 -13.17 -0.90
C ARG A 47 8.26 -13.01 -2.43
N ARG A 48 7.26 -13.40 -3.22
CA ARG A 48 7.27 -13.26 -4.68
C ARG A 48 7.08 -11.82 -5.17
N TYR A 49 6.54 -10.94 -4.33
CA TYR A 49 6.27 -9.54 -4.67
C TYR A 49 7.36 -8.60 -4.16
N ARG A 50 8.61 -9.08 -4.15
CA ARG A 50 9.77 -8.28 -3.75
C ARG A 50 10.14 -7.31 -4.87
N LEU A 51 10.24 -6.03 -4.54
CA LEU A 51 10.76 -5.03 -5.48
C LEU A 51 12.26 -5.23 -5.70
N ALA A 52 12.73 -4.80 -6.86
CA ALA A 52 14.17 -4.80 -7.16
C ALA A 52 14.90 -3.81 -6.23
N LYS A 53 16.12 -4.16 -5.81
CA LYS A 53 16.93 -3.32 -4.89
C LYS A 53 17.16 -1.91 -5.43
N TRP A 54 17.33 -1.77 -6.75
CA TRP A 54 17.54 -0.45 -7.36
C TRP A 54 16.32 0.46 -7.18
N LEU A 55 15.10 -0.09 -7.24
CA LEU A 55 13.88 0.69 -7.07
C LEU A 55 13.73 1.20 -5.64
N HIS A 56 14.10 0.38 -4.65
CA HIS A 56 14.19 0.83 -3.26
C HIS A 56 15.13 2.03 -3.11
N ALA A 57 16.34 1.94 -3.69
CA ALA A 57 17.31 3.02 -3.61
C ALA A 57 16.83 4.31 -4.31
N GLU A 58 16.12 4.21 -5.44
CA GLU A 58 15.55 5.39 -6.11
C GLU A 58 14.40 6.02 -5.32
N LEU A 59 13.55 5.21 -4.66
CA LEU A 59 12.50 5.71 -3.77
C LEU A 59 13.10 6.49 -2.58
N ASP A 60 14.15 5.96 -1.95
CA ASP A 60 14.84 6.64 -0.85
C ASP A 60 15.47 7.97 -1.30
N LYS A 61 16.12 7.97 -2.47
CA LYS A 61 16.66 9.20 -3.07
C LYS A 61 15.56 10.21 -3.36
N ALA A 62 14.43 9.78 -3.93
CA ALA A 62 13.32 10.66 -4.26
C ALA A 62 12.75 11.33 -2.99
N PHE A 63 12.56 10.54 -1.93
CA PHE A 63 12.13 11.05 -0.63
C PHE A 63 13.10 12.10 -0.06
N VAL A 64 14.40 11.78 0.02
CA VAL A 64 15.41 12.68 0.57
C VAL A 64 15.51 13.99 -0.23
N LYS A 65 15.44 13.92 -1.57
CA LYS A 65 15.49 15.11 -2.44
C LYS A 65 14.25 15.97 -2.37
N ALA A 66 13.08 15.37 -2.13
CA ALA A 66 11.83 16.11 -2.03
C ALA A 66 11.87 17.10 -0.84
N GLY A 67 12.43 16.68 0.29
CA GLY A 67 12.39 17.46 1.52
C GLY A 67 10.97 17.50 2.11
N PRO A 68 10.72 18.34 3.13
CA PRO A 68 9.49 18.25 3.94
C PRO A 68 8.21 18.72 3.22
N ASN A 69 8.34 19.56 2.19
CA ASN A 69 7.21 20.28 1.58
C ASN A 69 6.93 19.86 0.13
N ARG A 70 7.49 18.73 -0.32
CA ARG A 70 7.27 18.20 -1.66
C ARG A 70 7.06 16.70 -1.59
N LEU A 71 6.28 16.19 -2.52
CA LEU A 71 6.11 14.76 -2.71
C LEU A 71 7.23 14.22 -3.63
N GLY A 72 8.03 13.29 -3.10
CA GLY A 72 9.04 12.58 -3.89
C GLY A 72 8.40 11.43 -4.67
N VAL A 73 8.66 11.36 -5.97
CA VAL A 73 8.20 10.26 -6.83
C VAL A 73 9.33 9.73 -7.70
N VAL A 74 9.27 8.44 -8.00
CA VAL A 74 10.10 7.80 -9.03
C VAL A 74 9.21 7.54 -10.23
N VAL A 75 9.62 7.98 -11.41
CA VAL A 75 8.91 7.70 -12.67
C VAL A 75 9.73 6.71 -13.47
N ILE A 76 9.17 5.53 -13.74
CA ILE A 76 9.78 4.49 -14.56
C ILE A 76 9.19 4.62 -15.97
N HIS A 77 10.05 4.82 -16.96
CA HIS A 77 9.70 4.95 -18.36
C HIS A 77 10.59 4.05 -19.20
N GLU A 78 10.00 3.25 -20.09
CA GLU A 78 10.74 2.34 -20.98
C GLU A 78 10.99 2.97 -22.36
N PRO A 79 12.16 2.75 -22.98
CA PRO A 79 12.43 3.24 -24.32
C PRO A 79 11.39 2.76 -25.34
N GLY A 80 10.76 3.70 -26.05
CA GLY A 80 9.73 3.40 -27.06
C GLY A 80 8.30 3.29 -26.50
N GLN A 81 8.10 3.43 -25.19
CA GLN A 81 6.78 3.50 -24.57
C GLN A 81 6.16 4.89 -24.74
N SER A 82 4.82 4.97 -24.76
CA SER A 82 4.12 6.26 -24.61
C SER A 82 4.42 6.86 -23.23
N TYR A 83 4.70 8.16 -23.16
CA TYR A 83 4.94 8.83 -21.86
C TYR A 83 3.77 8.68 -20.89
N GLY A 84 2.53 8.64 -21.40
CA GLY A 84 1.32 8.47 -20.58
C GLY A 84 1.22 7.10 -19.90
N ASP A 85 1.95 6.10 -20.38
CA ASP A 85 1.95 4.75 -19.81
C ASP A 85 3.09 4.55 -18.78
N SER A 86 3.91 5.59 -18.54
CA SER A 86 5.00 5.53 -17.56
C SER A 86 4.46 5.28 -16.15
N VAL A 87 5.18 4.50 -15.36
CA VAL A 87 4.73 4.12 -14.01
C VAL A 87 5.26 5.12 -13.00
N VAL A 88 4.36 5.69 -12.20
CA VAL A 88 4.72 6.51 -11.03
C VAL A 88 4.78 5.61 -9.80
N CYS A 89 5.92 5.61 -9.11
CA CYS A 89 6.14 4.88 -7.87
C CYS A 89 6.44 5.84 -6.71
N MET A 90 5.87 5.57 -5.54
CA MET A 90 6.18 6.23 -4.29
C MET A 90 5.93 5.27 -3.12
N ARG A 91 6.37 5.62 -1.91
CA ARG A 91 6.09 4.82 -0.72
C ARG A 91 4.63 5.04 -0.30
N LEU A 92 4.01 3.99 0.25
CA LEU A 92 2.62 4.05 0.70
C LEU A 92 2.40 5.15 1.76
N GLN A 93 3.31 5.28 2.71
CA GLN A 93 3.23 6.32 3.75
C GLN A 93 3.22 7.72 3.15
N ASP A 94 4.12 8.00 2.19
CA ASP A 94 4.19 9.31 1.54
C ASP A 94 2.88 9.62 0.78
N TYR A 95 2.29 8.60 0.13
CA TYR A 95 0.99 8.75 -0.53
C TYR A 95 -0.12 9.07 0.47
N ALA A 96 -0.21 8.30 1.57
CA ALA A 96 -1.23 8.48 2.60
C ALA A 96 -1.16 9.87 3.23
N ASP A 97 0.05 10.30 3.59
CA ASP A 97 0.30 11.61 4.20
C ASP A 97 -0.08 12.78 3.28
N TRP A 98 0.13 12.61 1.97
CA TRP A 98 -0.09 13.68 1.00
C TRP A 98 -1.53 13.76 0.47
N HIS A 99 -2.23 12.62 0.36
CA HIS A 99 -3.50 12.54 -0.38
C HIS A 99 -4.72 12.12 0.44
N VAL A 100 -4.54 11.48 1.60
CA VAL A 100 -5.66 10.94 2.37
C VAL A 100 -5.92 11.81 3.60
N SER A 101 -4.99 11.81 4.54
CA SER A 101 -4.99 12.62 5.76
C SER A 101 -3.62 12.44 6.41
N PRO A 102 -3.01 13.46 7.03
CA PRO A 102 -1.65 13.35 7.57
C PRO A 102 -1.60 12.26 8.65
N MET A 103 -1.06 11.09 8.30
CA MET A 103 -0.60 10.06 9.22
C MET A 103 0.90 10.21 9.51
N ALA A 104 1.45 11.38 9.17
CA ALA A 104 2.87 11.66 9.18
C ALA A 104 3.48 11.30 10.55
N GLY A 105 4.34 10.28 10.55
CA GLY A 105 5.04 9.82 11.74
C GLY A 105 4.40 8.64 12.48
N ALA A 106 3.33 8.03 11.95
CA ALA A 106 2.83 6.76 12.49
C ALA A 106 3.92 5.68 12.38
N SER A 107 4.37 5.17 13.53
CA SER A 107 5.26 4.01 13.60
C SER A 107 4.57 2.74 13.11
N ASP A 108 5.33 1.68 12.82
CA ASP A 108 4.76 0.36 12.52
C ASP A 108 3.83 -0.12 13.65
N ASP A 109 4.09 0.27 14.90
CA ASP A 109 3.22 0.00 16.05
C ASP A 109 1.93 0.83 16.01
N ASP A 110 1.99 2.11 15.63
CA ASP A 110 0.80 2.95 15.42
C ASP A 110 -0.06 2.41 14.27
N LEU A 111 0.57 1.89 13.21
CA LEU A 111 -0.09 1.20 12.10
C LEU A 111 -0.67 -0.17 12.54
N ALA A 112 -0.01 -0.88 13.46
CA ALA A 112 -0.49 -2.14 14.01
C ALA A 112 -1.71 -1.93 14.93
N ILE A 113 -1.76 -0.84 15.69
CA ILE A 113 -2.91 -0.46 16.53
C ILE A 113 -4.15 -0.18 15.67
N LEU A 114 -3.98 0.36 14.47
CA LEU A 114 -5.10 0.56 13.55
C LEU A 114 -5.71 -0.74 13.07
N ALA A 115 -4.98 -1.87 13.16
CA ALA A 115 -5.48 -3.19 12.86
C ALA A 115 -5.54 -4.08 14.11
N PRO A 116 -6.45 -3.77 15.08
CA PRO A 116 -6.78 -4.78 16.06
C PRO A 116 -7.22 -6.01 15.27
N ASP A 117 -6.67 -7.16 15.64
CA ASP A 117 -7.08 -8.43 15.07
C ASP A 117 -8.51 -8.65 15.58
N ASP A 118 -9.47 -8.02 14.91
CA ASP A 118 -10.88 -8.32 15.07
C ASP A 118 -11.01 -9.75 14.56
N SER A 119 -10.96 -10.68 15.50
CA SER A 119 -11.41 -12.04 15.34
C SER A 119 -12.87 -11.99 14.91
N GLU A 120 -13.09 -11.86 13.60
CA GLU A 120 -14.38 -12.22 13.02
C GLU A 120 -14.68 -13.65 13.49
N PRO A 121 -15.84 -13.90 14.12
CA PRO A 121 -16.18 -15.23 14.58
C PRO A 121 -16.14 -16.17 13.38
N ASP A 122 -15.41 -17.27 13.55
CA ASP A 122 -15.25 -18.31 12.56
C ASP A 122 -16.64 -18.69 12.03
N SER A 123 -16.89 -18.35 10.77
CA SER A 123 -18.16 -18.66 10.10
C SER A 123 -18.13 -20.15 9.74
N GLY A 124 -18.34 -20.99 10.75
CA GLY A 124 -18.64 -22.40 10.60
C GLY A 124 -20.00 -22.65 9.97
#